data_AF-A0A8T4R851-F1
#
_entry.id   AF-A0A8T4R851-F1
#
_cell.length_a   1.000
_cell.length_b   1.000
_cell.length_c   1.000
_cell.angle_alpha   90.00
_cell.angle_beta   90.00
_cell.angle_gamma   90.00
#
_symmetry.space_group_name_H-M   'P 1'
#
loop_
_entity.id
_entity.type
_entity.pdbx_description
1 polymer ?
#
loop_
_entity_poly.entity_id
_entity_poly.type
_entity_poly.pdbx_seq_one_letter_code
_entity_poly.pdbx_strand_id
1 'polypeptide(L)'
;MAKLDQIAMDTHVLRERLVDKVPSHFDLGHVMSAFFGALFFGFAFVLKGLLFQVGLALTPFNLVMIIISTFAILSAQIYFIGYTRVPNPERRHFGQFWAKRIIAYYAIAIFTAFLLLFVYGIVEMVQSPYLVFKLVIAISFPAAIGAGTAHLLGKY
;
A
#
# COMPACT_ATOMS: atom_id res chain seq x y z
N MET A 1 -33.64 -2.85 38.79
CA MET A 1 -33.63 -2.86 37.31
C MET A 1 -32.87 -1.67 36.73
N ALA A 2 -33.14 -0.43 37.14
CA ALA A 2 -32.45 0.77 36.60
C ALA A 2 -30.90 0.76 36.60
N LYS A 3 -30.25 0.19 37.63
CA LYS A 3 -28.77 0.08 37.68
C LYS A 3 -28.19 -0.93 36.68
N LEU A 4 -28.93 -1.99 36.34
CA LEU A 4 -28.46 -2.99 35.37
C LEU A 4 -28.54 -2.46 33.94
N ASP A 5 -29.59 -1.67 33.64
CA ASP A 5 -29.71 -0.98 32.35
C ASP A 5 -28.62 0.08 32.16
N GLN A 6 -28.26 0.79 33.24
CA GLN A 6 -27.20 1.79 33.21
C GLN A 6 -25.82 1.15 32.97
N ILE A 7 -25.53 0.02 33.63
CA ILE A 7 -24.30 -0.73 33.38
C ILE A 7 -24.26 -1.23 31.93
N ALA A 8 -25.34 -1.81 31.41
CA ALA A 8 -25.39 -2.28 30.03
C ALA A 8 -25.15 -1.15 29.01
N MET A 9 -25.69 0.05 29.28
CA MET A 9 -25.47 1.25 28.47
C MET A 9 -24.00 1.69 28.51
N ASP A 10 -23.40 1.72 29.71
CA ASP A 10 -22.00 2.11 29.89
C ASP A 10 -21.04 1.11 29.25
N THR A 11 -21.32 -0.20 29.31
CA THR A 11 -20.52 -1.22 28.60
C THR A 11 -20.63 -1.05 27.08
N HIS A 12 -21.81 -0.65 26.57
CA HIS A 12 -22.01 -0.42 25.14
C HIS A 12 -21.22 0.81 24.65
N VAL A 13 -21.24 1.90 25.42
CA VAL A 13 -20.50 3.14 25.11
C VAL A 13 -18.99 2.93 25.23
N LEU A 14 -18.53 2.17 26.25
CA LEU A 14 -17.12 1.81 26.39
C LEU A 14 -16.66 0.91 25.26
N ARG A 15 -17.48 -0.06 24.83
CA ARG A 15 -17.20 -0.92 23.69
C ARG A 15 -17.11 -0.10 22.40
N GLU A 16 -18.03 0.82 22.17
CA GLU A 16 -18.01 1.70 20.99
C GLU A 16 -16.76 2.60 20.99
N ARG A 17 -16.37 3.18 22.14
CA ARG A 17 -15.17 4.04 22.23
C ARG A 17 -13.83 3.28 22.18
N LEU A 18 -13.77 2.04 22.68
CA LEU A 18 -12.55 1.24 22.72
C LEU A 18 -12.37 0.33 21.51
N VAL A 19 -13.47 -0.15 20.91
CA VAL A 19 -13.46 -1.09 19.77
C VAL A 19 -13.59 -0.36 18.44
N ASP A 20 -14.42 0.71 18.34
CA ASP A 20 -14.48 1.54 17.14
C ASP A 20 -13.38 2.61 17.18
N LYS A 21 -12.14 2.14 17.08
CA LYS A 21 -11.00 2.99 16.72
C LYS A 21 -11.22 3.43 15.27
N VAL A 22 -12.05 4.45 15.07
CA VAL A 22 -12.32 5.05 13.76
C VAL A 22 -10.97 5.44 13.18
N PRO A 23 -10.48 4.77 12.12
CA PRO A 23 -9.12 4.96 11.66
C PRO A 23 -9.09 6.27 10.88
N SER A 24 -8.88 7.38 11.59
CA SER A 24 -8.83 8.73 11.02
C SER A 24 -7.41 9.12 10.61
N HIS A 25 -6.38 8.49 11.17
CA HIS A 25 -4.97 8.78 10.88
C HIS A 25 -4.21 7.53 10.45
N PHE A 26 -3.34 7.67 9.44
CA PHE A 26 -2.34 6.66 9.09
C PHE A 26 -1.35 6.58 10.25
N ASP A 27 -1.51 5.57 11.10
CA ASP A 27 -0.57 5.31 12.19
C ASP A 27 0.80 4.89 11.64
N LEU A 28 1.88 5.17 12.38
CA LEU A 28 3.25 4.82 11.98
C LEU A 28 3.39 3.31 11.74
N GLY A 29 2.70 2.50 12.55
CA GLY A 29 2.65 1.05 12.39
C GLY A 29 2.08 0.61 11.03
N HIS A 30 1.11 1.35 10.48
CA HIS A 30 0.55 1.05 9.15
C HIS A 30 1.55 1.36 8.04
N VAL A 31 2.29 2.47 8.16
CA VAL A 31 3.34 2.83 7.19
C VAL A 31 4.47 1.82 7.23
N MET A 32 4.90 1.40 8.43
CA MET A 32 5.95 0.39 8.58
C MET A 32 5.52 -0.96 8.00
N SER A 33 4.32 -1.45 8.31
CA SER A 33 3.81 -2.69 7.74
C SER A 33 3.74 -2.64 6.21
N ALA A 34 3.21 -1.54 5.65
CA ALA A 34 3.19 -1.33 4.20
C ALA A 34 4.60 -1.28 3.60
N PHE A 35 5.55 -0.64 4.28
CA PHE A 35 6.95 -0.58 3.84
C PHE A 35 7.60 -1.96 3.83
N PHE A 36 7.48 -2.76 4.89
CA PHE A 36 8.02 -4.11 4.93
C PHE A 36 7.37 -5.04 3.90
N GLY A 37 6.05 -4.90 3.69
CA GLY A 37 5.33 -5.61 2.63
C GLY A 37 5.86 -5.26 1.24
N ALA A 38 6.04 -3.97 0.95
CA ALA A 38 6.65 -3.50 -0.29
C ALA A 38 8.08 -4.02 -0.45
N LEU A 39 8.87 -4.00 0.62
CA LEU A 39 10.26 -4.41 0.61
C LEU A 39 10.38 -5.89 0.29
N PHE A 40 9.56 -6.74 0.93
CA PHE A 40 9.55 -8.18 0.68
C PHE A 40 9.26 -8.52 -0.79
N PHE A 41 8.22 -7.91 -1.37
CA PHE A 41 7.85 -8.15 -2.77
C PHE A 41 8.85 -7.53 -3.76
N GLY A 42 9.32 -6.31 -3.49
CA GLY A 42 10.31 -5.62 -4.33
C GLY A 42 11.64 -6.37 -4.35
N PHE A 43 12.09 -6.85 -3.19
CA PHE A 43 13.33 -7.61 -3.02
C PHE A 43 13.32 -8.90 -3.85
N ALA A 44 12.21 -9.65 -3.85
CA ALA A 44 12.08 -10.87 -4.66
C ALA A 44 12.27 -10.60 -6.16
N PHE A 45 11.83 -9.45 -6.65
CA PHE A 45 12.03 -9.05 -8.04
C PHE A 45 13.46 -8.59 -8.34
N VAL A 46 14.09 -7.88 -7.41
CA VAL A 46 15.49 -7.42 -7.55
C VAL A 46 16.45 -8.61 -7.59
N LEU A 47 16.28 -9.58 -6.69
CA LEU A 47 17.11 -10.78 -6.62
C LEU A 47 17.09 -11.63 -7.89
N LYS A 48 16.03 -11.51 -8.70
CA LYS A 48 15.89 -12.28 -9.94
C LYS A 48 16.98 -11.92 -10.97
N GLY A 49 17.70 -10.80 -10.82
CA GLY A 49 18.82 -10.41 -11.68
C GLY A 49 18.44 -9.99 -13.11
N LEU A 50 17.15 -10.10 -13.48
CA LEU A 50 16.64 -9.76 -14.81
C LEU A 50 16.29 -8.27 -14.98
N LEU A 51 16.45 -7.45 -13.93
CA LEU A 51 16.01 -6.06 -13.92
C LEU A 51 16.59 -5.26 -15.08
N PHE A 52 17.89 -5.42 -15.39
CA PHE A 52 18.52 -4.68 -16.48
C PHE A 52 17.89 -4.99 -17.85
N GLN A 53 17.63 -6.27 -18.13
CA GLN A 53 16.95 -6.69 -19.36
C GLN A 53 15.52 -6.16 -19.43
N VAL A 54 14.79 -6.18 -18.31
CA VAL A 54 13.45 -5.61 -18.20
C VAL A 54 13.48 -4.11 -18.48
N GLY A 55 14.40 -3.36 -17.87
CA GLY A 55 14.54 -1.91 -18.07
C GLY A 55 14.79 -1.53 -19.54
N LEU A 56 15.61 -2.31 -20.25
CA LEU A 56 15.87 -2.10 -21.68
C LEU A 56 14.66 -2.46 -22.56
N ALA A 57 13.94 -3.53 -22.23
CA ALA A 57 12.77 -3.98 -23.00
C ALA A 57 11.51 -3.11 -22.78
N LEU A 58 11.47 -2.31 -21.72
CA LEU A 58 10.31 -1.47 -21.41
C LEU A 58 10.18 -0.28 -22.38
N THR A 59 9.11 -0.29 -23.16
CA THR A 59 8.68 0.86 -23.97
C THR A 59 7.88 1.85 -23.12
N PRO A 60 7.71 3.12 -23.55
CA PRO A 60 6.85 4.08 -22.86
C PRO A 60 5.41 3.57 -22.66
N PHE A 61 4.88 2.84 -23.64
CA PHE A 61 3.56 2.21 -23.54
C PHE A 61 3.50 1.19 -22.40
N ASN A 62 4.53 0.34 -22.27
CA ASN A 62 4.60 -0.64 -21.18
C ASN A 62 4.63 0.05 -19.80
N LEU A 63 5.33 1.18 -19.66
CA LEU A 63 5.35 1.94 -18.41
C LEU A 63 3.96 2.46 -18.03
N VAL A 64 3.24 3.02 -19.01
CA VAL A 64 1.86 3.50 -18.79
C VAL A 64 0.95 2.33 -18.40
N MET A 65 1.06 1.19 -19.07
CA MET A 65 0.30 -0.01 -18.73
C MET A 65 0.60 -0.49 -17.32
N ILE A 66 1.88 -0.53 -16.91
CA ILE A 66 2.28 -0.91 -15.54
C ILE A 66 1.67 0.04 -14.51
N ILE A 67 1.72 1.36 -14.74
CA ILE A 67 1.12 2.34 -13.83
C ILE A 67 -0.39 2.11 -13.73
N ILE A 68 -1.09 2.01 -14.86
CA ILE A 68 -2.54 1.78 -14.88
C ILE A 68 -2.89 0.47 -14.15
N SER A 69 -2.17 -0.61 -14.42
CA SER A 69 -2.36 -1.90 -13.74
C SER A 69 -2.08 -1.80 -12.25
N THR A 70 -1.04 -1.05 -11.82
CA THR A 70 -0.75 -0.82 -10.40
C THR A 70 -1.93 -0.15 -9.71
N PHE A 71 -2.45 0.93 -10.31
CA PHE A 71 -3.59 1.66 -9.77
C PHE A 71 -4.85 0.81 -9.75
N ALA A 72 -5.11 0.01 -10.79
CA ALA A 72 -6.24 -0.90 -10.85
C ALA A 72 -6.20 -1.96 -9.74
N ILE A 73 -5.04 -2.60 -9.53
CA ILE A 73 -4.87 -3.62 -8.48
C ILE A 73 -4.97 -3.01 -7.09
N LEU A 74 -4.31 -1.87 -6.84
CA LEU A 74 -4.43 -1.17 -5.56
C LEU A 74 -5.87 -0.75 -5.28
N SER A 75 -6.59 -0.27 -6.29
CA SER A 75 -8.00 0.09 -6.18
C SER A 75 -8.85 -1.12 -5.79
N ALA A 76 -8.62 -2.27 -6.44
CA ALA A 76 -9.27 -3.52 -6.11
C ALA A 76 -8.97 -3.95 -4.66
N GLN A 77 -7.71 -3.91 -4.22
CA GLN A 77 -7.32 -4.23 -2.84
C GLN A 77 -8.01 -3.31 -1.82
N ILE A 78 -7.99 -2.00 -2.08
CA ILE A 78 -8.62 -1.00 -1.20
C ILE A 78 -10.13 -1.23 -1.13
N TYR A 79 -10.79 -1.54 -2.25
CA TYR A 79 -12.22 -1.79 -2.30
C TYR A 79 -12.58 -3.10 -1.59
N PHE A 80 -12.02 -4.23 -2.03
CA PHE A 80 -12.40 -5.57 -1.57
C PHE A 80 -11.92 -5.91 -0.16
N ILE A 81 -10.78 -5.39 0.25
CA ILE A 81 -10.18 -5.74 1.55
C ILE A 81 -10.35 -4.58 2.54
N GLY A 82 -10.22 -3.34 2.07
CA GLY A 82 -10.28 -2.16 2.93
C GLY A 82 -11.69 -1.65 3.20
N TYR A 83 -12.47 -1.39 2.14
CA TYR A 83 -13.73 -0.65 2.22
C TYR A 83 -14.92 -1.50 2.64
N THR A 84 -15.03 -2.74 2.12
CA THR A 84 -16.06 -3.72 2.52
C THR A 84 -16.08 -4.02 4.02
N ARG A 85 -14.98 -3.72 4.71
CA ARG A 85 -14.77 -4.00 6.15
C ARG A 85 -14.91 -2.76 7.03
N VAL A 86 -15.31 -1.62 6.49
CA VAL A 86 -15.58 -0.39 7.26
C VAL A 86 -17.00 -0.45 7.83
N PRO A 87 -17.20 -0.42 9.17
CA PRO A 87 -18.52 -0.28 9.74
C PRO A 87 -19.11 1.10 9.37
N ASN A 88 -20.36 1.11 8.89
CA ASN A 88 -21.11 2.29 8.40
C ASN A 88 -20.52 2.99 7.15
N PRO A 89 -20.61 2.37 5.96
CA PRO A 89 -20.15 2.96 4.70
C PRO A 89 -20.86 4.28 4.34
N GLU A 90 -22.09 4.50 4.83
CA GLU A 90 -22.88 5.71 4.54
C GLU A 90 -22.28 7.01 5.11
N ARG A 91 -21.46 6.92 6.17
CA ARG A 91 -20.84 8.10 6.81
C ARG A 91 -19.52 8.53 6.16
N ARG A 92 -18.95 7.74 5.22
CA ARG A 92 -17.60 7.98 4.69
C ARG A 92 -17.55 7.91 3.17
N HIS A 93 -17.34 9.04 2.51
CA HIS A 93 -17.18 9.09 1.05
C HIS A 93 -16.03 8.19 0.58
N PHE A 94 -16.36 7.14 -0.18
CA PHE A 94 -15.42 6.17 -0.73
C PHE A 94 -14.24 6.84 -1.45
N GLY A 95 -14.50 7.88 -2.24
CA GLY A 95 -13.45 8.60 -3.00
C GLY A 95 -12.35 9.20 -2.12
N GLN A 96 -12.69 9.80 -0.97
CA GLN A 96 -11.69 10.36 -0.06
C GLN A 96 -10.87 9.27 0.63
N PHE A 97 -11.50 8.15 0.98
CA PHE A 97 -10.82 7.00 1.59
C PHE A 97 -9.87 6.32 0.60
N TRP A 98 -10.33 6.13 -0.64
CA TRP A 98 -9.57 5.55 -1.73
C TRP A 98 -8.36 6.41 -2.10
N ALA A 99 -8.56 7.71 -2.35
CA ALA A 99 -7.51 8.63 -2.77
C ALA A 99 -6.36 8.72 -1.75
N LYS A 100 -6.67 8.81 -0.45
CA LYS A 100 -5.64 8.86 0.60
C LYS A 100 -4.80 7.58 0.64
N ARG A 101 -5.45 6.41 0.51
CA ARG A 101 -4.76 5.11 0.60
C ARG A 101 -3.95 4.78 -0.65
N ILE A 102 -4.51 5.05 -1.84
CA ILE A 102 -3.81 4.74 -3.08
C ILE A 102 -2.53 5.58 -3.21
N ILE A 103 -2.60 6.87 -2.86
CA ILE A 103 -1.43 7.76 -2.85
C ILE A 103 -0.41 7.28 -1.83
N ALA A 104 -0.82 6.94 -0.61
CA ALA A 104 0.08 6.46 0.42
C ALA A 104 0.81 5.16 0.01
N TYR A 105 0.08 4.14 -0.46
CA TYR A 105 0.70 2.87 -0.85
C TYR A 105 1.60 3.01 -2.07
N TYR A 106 1.18 3.79 -3.06
CA TYR A 106 1.98 4.00 -4.26
C TYR A 106 3.26 4.80 -3.96
N ALA A 107 3.17 5.82 -3.10
CA ALA A 107 4.35 6.56 -2.64
C ALA A 107 5.34 5.66 -1.88
N ILE A 108 4.84 4.81 -0.98
CA ILE A 108 5.68 3.83 -0.26
C ILE A 108 6.31 2.84 -1.24
N ALA A 109 5.57 2.36 -2.23
CA ALA A 109 6.08 1.43 -3.24
C ALA A 109 7.18 2.05 -4.10
N ILE A 110 7.01 3.28 -4.58
CA ILE A 110 8.05 4.01 -5.33
C ILE A 110 9.28 4.24 -4.46
N PHE A 111 9.09 4.72 -3.23
CA PHE A 111 10.18 4.95 -2.29
C PHE A 111 10.97 3.67 -2.03
N THR A 112 10.27 2.56 -1.79
CA THR A 112 10.88 1.26 -1.55
C THR A 112 11.60 0.72 -2.78
N ALA A 113 11.01 0.86 -3.97
CA ALA A 113 11.65 0.48 -5.22
C ALA A 113 12.95 1.25 -5.45
N PHE A 114 12.94 2.57 -5.24
CA PHE A 114 14.13 3.41 -5.34
C PHE A 114 15.18 3.04 -4.29
N LEU A 115 14.77 2.86 -3.03
CA LEU A 115 15.64 2.42 -1.93
C LEU A 115 16.35 1.10 -2.26
N LEU A 116 15.62 0.12 -2.79
CA LEU A 116 16.20 -1.16 -3.20
C LEU A 116 17.23 -0.96 -4.31
N LEU A 117 16.91 -0.22 -5.38
CA LEU A 117 17.87 0.06 -6.45
C LEU A 117 19.13 0.78 -5.94
N PHE A 118 18.96 1.67 -4.96
CA PHE A 118 20.05 2.40 -4.32
C PHE A 118 20.94 1.47 -3.49
N VAL A 119 20.36 0.66 -2.59
CA VAL A 119 21.10 -0.28 -1.73
C VAL A 119 21.86 -1.32 -2.55
N TYR A 120 21.29 -1.76 -3.67
CA TYR A 120 21.93 -2.72 -4.58
C TYR A 120 22.93 -2.09 -5.56
N GLY A 121 23.15 -0.77 -5.52
CA GLY A 121 24.07 -0.07 -6.41
C GLY A 121 23.65 -0.05 -7.89
N ILE A 122 22.40 -0.42 -8.21
CA ILE A 122 21.91 -0.51 -9.59
C ILE A 122 21.82 0.89 -10.22
N VAL A 123 21.56 1.92 -9.42
CA VAL A 123 21.52 3.32 -9.87
C VAL A 123 22.87 3.73 -10.48
N GLU A 124 23.98 3.32 -9.85
CA GLU A 124 25.34 3.60 -10.32
C GLU A 124 25.74 2.73 -11.51
N MET A 125 25.29 1.48 -11.56
CA MET A 125 25.56 0.57 -12.68
C MET A 125 24.91 1.02 -13.99
N VAL A 126 23.71 1.56 -13.92
CA VAL A 126 22.91 1.89 -15.11
C VAL A 126 23.35 3.21 -15.75
N GLN A 127 23.84 4.17 -14.94
CA GLN A 127 24.34 5.49 -15.37
C GLN A 127 23.37 6.32 -16.25
N SER A 128 22.10 5.91 -16.35
CA SER A 128 21.06 6.55 -17.15
C SER A 128 19.85 6.85 -16.26
N PRO A 129 19.54 8.13 -15.98
CA PRO A 129 18.39 8.50 -15.15
C PRO A 129 17.06 7.96 -15.70
N TYR A 130 16.92 7.90 -17.03
CA TYR A 130 15.71 7.39 -17.67
C TYR A 130 15.53 5.89 -17.43
N LEU A 131 16.60 5.11 -17.46
CA LEU A 131 16.52 3.67 -17.25
C LEU A 131 16.29 3.33 -15.77
N VAL A 132 16.88 4.11 -14.84
CA VAL A 132 16.55 4.04 -13.41
C VAL A 132 15.05 4.28 -13.19
N PHE A 133 14.48 5.30 -13.83
CA PHE A 133 13.04 5.58 -13.74
C PHE A 133 12.17 4.39 -14.22
N LYS A 134 12.54 3.75 -15.33
CA LYS A 134 11.85 2.53 -15.81
C LYS A 134 11.88 1.41 -14.78
N LEU A 135 13.04 1.17 -14.16
CA LEU A 135 13.21 0.14 -13.14
C LEU A 135 12.40 0.43 -11.89
N VAL A 136 12.38 1.70 -11.44
CA VAL A 136 11.56 2.12 -10.30
C VAL A 136 10.08 1.81 -10.56
N ILE A 137 9.55 2.14 -11.74
CA ILE A 137 8.15 1.83 -12.10
C ILE A 137 7.91 0.32 -12.17
N ALA A 138 8.84 -0.44 -12.75
CA ALA A 138 8.69 -1.88 -12.87
C ALA A 138 8.65 -2.57 -11.49
N ILE A 139 9.47 -2.12 -10.54
CA ILE A 139 9.54 -2.66 -9.18
C ILE A 139 8.42 -2.10 -8.29
N SER A 140 7.95 -0.88 -8.55
CA SER A 140 6.86 -0.29 -7.77
C SER A 140 5.55 -1.06 -7.94
N PHE A 141 5.32 -1.73 -9.07
CA PHE A 141 4.15 -2.60 -9.28
C PHE A 141 4.06 -3.74 -8.24
N PRO A 142 5.02 -4.69 -8.16
CA PRO A 142 4.95 -5.74 -7.13
C PRO A 142 5.09 -5.18 -5.71
N ALA A 143 5.88 -4.12 -5.51
CA ALA A 143 6.01 -3.48 -4.20
C ALA A 143 4.69 -2.85 -3.71
N ALA A 144 3.90 -2.25 -4.60
CA ALA A 144 2.59 -1.69 -4.27
C ALA A 144 1.60 -2.78 -3.82
N ILE A 145 1.62 -3.94 -4.46
CA ILE A 145 0.83 -5.11 -4.06
C ILE A 145 1.20 -5.54 -2.63
N GLY A 146 2.51 -5.61 -2.34
CA GLY A 146 3.02 -5.91 -1.00
C GLY A 146 2.57 -4.89 0.05
N ALA A 147 2.68 -3.59 -0.25
CA ALA A 147 2.26 -2.52 0.65
C ALA A 147 0.78 -2.57 1.02
N GLY A 148 -0.09 -2.78 0.01
CA GLY A 148 -1.52 -2.93 0.24
C GLY A 148 -1.82 -4.16 1.09
N THR A 149 -1.21 -5.29 0.74
CA THR A 149 -1.48 -6.60 1.38
C THR A 149 -1.05 -6.61 2.85
N ALA A 150 0.17 -6.18 3.18
CA ALA A 150 0.69 -6.22 4.55
C ALA A 150 -0.12 -5.34 5.52
N HIS A 151 -0.46 -4.10 5.10
CA HIS A 151 -1.29 -3.23 5.93
C HIS A 151 -2.73 -3.74 6.06
N LEU A 152 -3.31 -4.27 4.99
CA LEU A 152 -4.69 -4.76 5.04
C LEU A 152 -4.84 -6.07 5.84
N LEU A 153 -3.80 -6.91 5.88
CA LEU A 153 -3.78 -8.14 6.68
C LEU A 153 -3.45 -7.91 8.15
N GLY A 154 -2.55 -6.96 8.48
CA GLY A 154 -2.17 -6.67 9.87
C GLY A 154 -3.26 -5.99 10.73
N LYS A 155 -4.49 -5.86 10.22
CA LYS A 155 -5.66 -5.39 10.96
C LYS A 155 -6.40 -6.52 11.69
N TYR A 156 -5.76 -7.68 11.80
CA TYR A 156 -6.16 -8.91 12.46
C TYR A 156 -4.95 -9.49 13.20
#